data_AF-A0A9N9XMY6-F1
#
_entry.id   AF-A0A9N9XMY6-F1
#
_cell.length_a   1.000
_cell.length_b   1.000
_cell.length_c   1.000
_cell.angle_alpha   90.00
_cell.angle_beta   90.00
_cell.angle_gamma   90.00
#
_symmetry.space_group_name_H-M   'P 1'
#
loop_
_entity.id
_entity.type
_entity.pdbx_description
1 polymer ?
#
loop_
_entity_poly.entity_id
_entity_poly.type
_entity_poly.pdbx_seq_one_letter_code
_entity_poly.pdbx_strand_id
1 'polypeptide(L)'
;MTFNARRLNKEDLDLPCQELAIYLLGKVLVRKLEDDTILKGRIVETESYLGGEDKASHSFNGRRTSSNEPMYMPVGTCYVYFTYGMYHCFNISSRESGAAVLLRALEPFQGVEIMEKFRSNRNKSKQAVRKKIKTSKLCDGPSKLCISFDITKENPIKSI
;
A
#
# COMPACT_ATOMS: atom_id res chain seq x y z
N MET A 1 8.38 -4.91 27.39
CA MET A 1 9.09 -5.44 26.21
C MET A 1 9.28 -4.31 25.21
N THR A 2 10.50 -3.84 25.05
CA THR A 2 10.83 -2.82 24.06
C THR A 2 10.96 -3.53 22.71
N PHE A 3 9.92 -3.47 21.88
CA PHE A 3 10.04 -3.91 20.49
C PHE A 3 11.02 -2.96 19.81
N ASN A 4 12.17 -3.50 19.39
CA ASN A 4 13.16 -2.74 18.65
C ASN A 4 12.59 -2.48 17.25
N ALA A 5 11.89 -1.35 17.08
CA ALA A 5 11.26 -0.99 15.83
C ALA A 5 12.33 -0.53 14.84
N ARG A 6 12.69 -1.39 13.89
CA ARG A 6 13.56 -1.04 12.76
C ARG A 6 12.80 -1.09 11.45
N ARG A 7 13.29 -0.35 10.46
CA ARG A 7 12.86 -0.48 9.07
C ARG A 7 13.20 -1.89 8.57
N LEU A 8 12.28 -2.50 7.83
CA LEU A 8 12.56 -3.75 7.13
C LEU A 8 13.58 -3.47 6.01
N ASN A 9 14.50 -4.39 5.80
CA ASN A 9 15.46 -4.31 4.70
C ASN A 9 15.07 -5.30 3.59
N LYS A 10 15.88 -5.33 2.53
CA LYS A 10 15.64 -6.22 1.39
C LYS A 10 15.64 -7.69 1.81
N GLU A 11 16.53 -8.07 2.73
CA GLU A 11 16.67 -9.44 3.22
C GLU A 11 15.44 -9.91 4.00
N ASP A 12 14.78 -9.02 4.74
CA ASP A 12 13.52 -9.32 5.44
C ASP A 12 12.35 -9.54 4.46
N LEU A 13 12.42 -8.94 3.28
CA LEU A 13 11.36 -8.95 2.28
C LEU A 13 11.58 -10.00 1.19
N ASP A 14 12.80 -10.55 1.09
CA ASP A 14 13.18 -11.59 0.14
C ASP A 14 12.55 -12.94 0.52
N LEU A 15 11.24 -13.03 0.33
CA LEU A 15 10.39 -14.18 0.59
C LEU A 15 9.55 -14.49 -0.66
N PRO A 16 9.15 -15.76 -0.84
CA PRO A 16 8.11 -16.12 -1.82
C PRO A 16 6.84 -15.28 -1.63
N CYS A 17 6.13 -14.96 -2.72
CA CYS A 17 5.02 -13.98 -2.70
C CYS A 17 3.96 -14.25 -1.63
N GLN A 18 3.56 -15.51 -1.47
CA GLN A 18 2.57 -15.93 -0.46
C GLN A 18 3.11 -15.79 0.97
N GLU A 19 4.36 -16.18 1.19
CA GLU A 19 5.03 -16.03 2.48
C GLU A 19 5.21 -14.55 2.84
N LEU A 20 5.59 -13.72 1.87
CA LEU A 20 5.70 -12.28 2.04
C LEU A 20 4.36 -11.65 2.43
N ALA A 21 3.27 -12.05 1.78
CA ALA A 21 1.94 -11.55 2.10
C ALA A 21 1.57 -11.82 3.57
N ILE A 22 1.80 -13.04 4.04
CA ILE A 22 1.58 -13.42 5.45
C ILE A 22 2.55 -12.68 6.37
N TYR A 23 3.83 -12.61 6.01
CA TYR A 23 4.87 -11.96 6.81
C TYR A 23 4.59 -10.48 7.06
N LEU A 24 3.99 -9.80 6.08
CA LEU A 24 3.61 -8.39 6.17
C LEU A 24 2.45 -8.14 7.14
N LEU A 25 1.59 -9.13 7.41
CA LEU A 25 0.52 -8.98 8.41
C LEU A 25 1.11 -8.67 9.79
N GLY A 26 0.53 -7.67 10.46
CA GLY A 26 0.99 -7.17 11.75
C GLY A 26 2.18 -6.21 11.68
N LYS A 27 2.87 -6.08 10.53
CA LYS A 27 3.90 -5.06 10.32
C LYS A 27 3.26 -3.68 10.18
N VAL A 28 4.05 -2.63 10.33
CA VAL A 28 3.57 -1.24 10.31
C VAL A 28 4.03 -0.55 9.04
N LEU A 29 3.07 -0.07 8.24
CA LEU A 29 3.37 0.90 7.19
C LEU A 29 3.56 2.27 7.84
N VAL A 30 4.71 2.89 7.58
CA VAL A 30 5.05 4.23 8.07
C VAL A 30 5.21 5.15 6.87
N ARG A 31 4.54 6.30 6.91
CA ARG A 31 4.67 7.36 5.91
C ARG A 31 5.08 8.65 6.61
N LYS A 32 6.21 9.21 6.19
CA LYS A 32 6.64 10.56 6.54
C LYS A 32 6.22 11.52 5.42
N LEU A 33 5.45 12.54 5.75
CA LEU A 33 5.04 13.60 4.83
C LEU A 33 6.14 14.68 4.73
N GLU A 34 5.96 15.62 3.80
CA GLU A 34 6.93 16.71 3.55
C GLU A 34 7.13 17.63 4.77
N ASP A 35 6.08 17.80 5.59
CA ASP A 35 6.08 18.60 6.81
C ASP A 35 6.56 17.82 8.06
N ASP A 36 7.27 16.70 7.85
CA ASP A 36 7.73 15.76 8.87
C ASP A 36 6.60 15.01 9.63
N THR A 37 5.32 15.22 9.30
CA THR A 37 4.22 14.47 9.89
C THR A 37 4.36 12.97 9.62
N ILE A 38 4.15 12.15 10.65
CA ILE A 38 4.25 10.69 10.57
C ILE A 38 2.86 10.05 10.65
N LEU A 39 2.50 9.31 9.62
CA LEU A 39 1.32 8.46 9.54
C LEU A 39 1.71 7.00 9.76
N LYS A 40 0.95 6.27 10.58
CA LYS A 40 1.18 4.83 10.81
C LYS A 40 -0.11 4.02 10.80
N GLY A 41 -0.01 2.84 10.20
CA GLY A 41 -1.06 1.85 10.20
C GLY A 41 -0.48 0.44 10.18
N ARG A 42 -1.06 -0.45 10.97
CA ARG A 42 -0.70 -1.87 10.98
C ARG A 42 -1.35 -2.55 9.79
N ILE A 43 -0.60 -3.34 9.05
CA ILE A 43 -1.12 -4.12 7.92
C ILE A 43 -1.99 -5.25 8.46
N VAL A 44 -3.24 -5.30 8.05
CA VAL A 44 -4.23 -6.30 8.51
C VAL A 44 -4.85 -7.12 7.39
N GLU A 45 -4.65 -6.72 6.13
CA GLU A 45 -5.13 -7.46 4.96
C GLU A 45 -4.17 -7.25 3.80
N THR A 46 -3.79 -8.36 3.16
CA THR A 46 -2.88 -8.43 2.01
C THR A 46 -3.41 -9.42 0.98
N GLU A 47 -3.00 -9.27 -0.27
CA GLU A 47 -3.30 -10.21 -1.34
C GLU A 47 -2.04 -10.46 -2.18
N SER A 48 -1.72 -11.73 -2.43
CA SER A 48 -0.56 -12.13 -3.22
C SER A 48 -0.94 -12.29 -4.70
N TYR A 49 -0.18 -11.66 -5.58
CA TYR A 49 -0.21 -11.90 -7.02
C TYR A 49 1.06 -12.64 -7.44
N LEU A 50 0.92 -13.85 -7.98
CA LEU A 50 2.05 -14.77 -8.18
C LEU A 50 2.87 -14.48 -9.45
N GLY A 51 2.42 -13.50 -10.25
CA GLY A 51 2.95 -13.25 -11.58
C GLY A 51 2.75 -14.43 -12.52
N GLY A 52 3.44 -14.47 -13.66
CA GLY A 52 3.53 -15.63 -14.55
C GLY A 52 2.20 -16.35 -14.83
N GLU A 53 1.85 -17.35 -14.03
CA GLU A 53 0.65 -18.19 -14.15
C GLU A 53 -0.64 -17.55 -13.61
N ASP A 54 -0.53 -16.52 -12.78
CA ASP A 54 -1.67 -15.86 -12.13
C ASP A 54 -2.41 -14.94 -13.10
N LYS A 55 -3.58 -15.41 -13.55
CA LYS A 55 -4.49 -14.69 -14.47
C LYS A 55 -5.02 -13.37 -13.92
N ALA A 56 -5.03 -13.18 -12.59
CA ALA A 56 -5.46 -11.94 -11.97
C ALA A 56 -4.33 -10.89 -11.91
N SER A 57 -3.07 -11.32 -12.08
CA SER A 57 -1.91 -10.44 -12.02
C SER A 57 -1.75 -9.59 -13.27
N HIS A 58 -1.28 -8.35 -13.09
CA HIS A 58 -0.85 -7.49 -14.21
C HIS A 58 0.34 -8.08 -15.00
N SER A 59 1.09 -8.99 -14.39
CA SER A 59 2.21 -9.70 -15.00
C SER A 59 1.84 -11.10 -15.51
N PHE A 60 0.55 -11.41 -15.65
CA PHE A 60 0.08 -12.66 -16.25
C PHE A 60 0.79 -12.93 -17.58
N ASN A 61 1.19 -14.19 -17.77
CA ASN A 61 1.97 -14.69 -18.89
C ASN A 61 3.32 -13.95 -19.09
N GLY A 62 3.94 -13.50 -18.00
CA GLY A 62 5.19 -12.75 -18.03
C GLY A 62 5.07 -11.36 -18.66
N ARG A 63 3.85 -10.82 -18.75
CA ARG A 63 3.61 -9.50 -19.36
C ARG A 63 4.37 -8.41 -18.62
N ARG A 64 5.31 -7.77 -19.31
CA ARG A 64 6.11 -6.65 -18.78
C ARG A 64 5.87 -5.40 -19.61
N THR A 65 5.54 -4.31 -18.93
CA THR A 65 5.21 -3.01 -19.49
C THR A 65 5.84 -1.93 -18.62
N SER A 66 5.97 -0.72 -19.14
CA SER A 66 6.45 0.42 -18.34
C SER A 66 5.63 0.66 -17.06
N SER A 67 4.34 0.28 -17.05
CA SER A 67 3.46 0.46 -15.91
C SER A 67 3.73 -0.54 -14.78
N ASN A 68 3.92 -1.83 -15.10
CA ASN A 68 4.12 -2.89 -14.10
C ASN A 68 5.60 -3.27 -13.91
N GLU A 69 6.51 -2.51 -14.52
CA GLU A 69 7.96 -2.64 -14.36
C GLU A 69 8.42 -2.82 -12.89
N PRO A 70 7.86 -2.11 -11.90
CA PRO A 70 8.24 -2.30 -10.50
C PRO A 70 8.03 -3.72 -9.96
N MET A 71 7.13 -4.53 -10.53
CA MET A 71 6.94 -5.93 -10.15
C MET A 71 8.11 -6.82 -10.60
N TYR A 72 8.93 -6.36 -11.52
CA TYR A 72 10.13 -7.05 -12.04
C TYR A 72 11.43 -6.49 -11.46
N MET A 73 11.32 -5.44 -10.63
CA MET A 73 12.45 -4.83 -9.94
C MET A 73 12.80 -5.60 -8.66
N PRO A 74 13.95 -5.33 -8.01
CA PRO A 74 14.35 -6.02 -6.79
C PRO A 74 13.23 -6.05 -5.74
N VAL A 75 13.17 -7.13 -4.95
CA VAL A 75 12.19 -7.31 -3.87
C VAL A 75 12.10 -6.10 -2.95
N GLY A 76 10.89 -5.79 -2.49
CA GLY A 76 10.61 -4.59 -1.69
C GLY A 76 10.42 -3.30 -2.50
N THR A 77 10.51 -3.38 -3.84
CA THR A 77 10.16 -2.25 -4.72
C THR A 77 8.66 -2.03 -4.69
N CYS A 78 8.25 -0.78 -4.47
CA CYS A 78 6.84 -0.43 -4.41
C CYS A 78 6.26 -0.25 -5.81
N TYR A 79 5.11 -0.89 -6.04
CA TYR A 79 4.33 -0.76 -7.25
C TYR A 79 3.00 -0.04 -6.95
N VAL A 80 2.93 1.23 -7.34
CA VAL A 80 1.68 2.01 -7.28
C VAL A 80 1.09 2.13 -8.68
N TYR A 81 -0.16 1.70 -8.84
CA TYR A 81 -0.89 1.85 -10.10
C TYR A 81 -2.23 2.53 -9.91
N PHE A 82 -2.69 3.15 -11.00
CA PHE A 82 -3.96 3.84 -11.07
C PHE A 82 -5.05 2.91 -11.61
N THR A 83 -6.24 2.90 -11.00
CA THR A 83 -7.37 2.05 -11.36
C THR A 83 -8.68 2.85 -11.40
N TYR A 84 -9.60 2.41 -12.25
CA TYR A 84 -10.92 3.03 -12.48
C TYR A 84 -10.89 4.54 -12.73
N GLY A 85 -9.80 5.06 -13.31
CA GLY A 85 -9.66 6.48 -13.63
C GLY A 85 -9.61 7.42 -12.41
N MET A 86 -9.57 6.87 -11.18
CA MET A 86 -9.59 7.71 -9.98
C MET A 86 -8.89 7.13 -8.77
N TYR A 87 -8.51 5.86 -8.69
CA TYR A 87 -7.97 5.28 -7.45
C TYR A 87 -6.55 4.76 -7.62
N HIS A 88 -5.83 4.62 -6.51
CA HIS A 88 -4.50 4.00 -6.49
C HIS A 88 -4.52 2.72 -5.68
N CYS A 89 -3.71 1.75 -6.09
CA CYS A 89 -3.39 0.56 -5.31
C CYS A 89 -1.88 0.52 -5.05
N PHE A 90 -1.49 0.04 -3.88
CA PHE A 90 -0.10 -0.01 -3.42
C PHE A 90 0.33 -1.46 -3.20
N ASN A 91 1.34 -1.89 -3.96
CA ASN A 91 1.87 -3.25 -3.93
C ASN A 91 3.38 -3.21 -3.66
N ILE A 92 3.94 -4.36 -3.30
CA ILE A 92 5.36 -4.54 -2.98
C ILE A 92 5.84 -5.76 -3.78
N SER A 93 6.89 -5.62 -4.60
CA SER A 93 7.45 -6.76 -5.33
C SER A 93 7.98 -7.83 -4.37
N SER A 94 7.75 -9.10 -4.70
CA SER A 94 8.29 -10.25 -3.95
C SER A 94 9.55 -10.82 -4.64
N ARG A 95 10.01 -11.99 -4.20
CA ARG A 95 11.18 -12.67 -4.77
C ARG A 95 10.98 -13.06 -6.24
N GLU A 96 9.80 -13.56 -6.58
CA GLU A 96 9.51 -14.07 -7.92
C GLU A 96 9.34 -12.93 -8.93
N SER A 97 9.88 -13.13 -10.13
CA SER A 97 9.80 -12.15 -11.21
C SER A 97 8.35 -11.84 -11.58
N GLY A 98 7.96 -10.57 -11.44
CA GLY A 98 6.61 -10.12 -11.76
C GLY A 98 5.60 -10.40 -10.66
N ALA A 99 5.98 -10.97 -9.52
CA ALA A 99 5.08 -11.21 -8.38
C ALA A 99 5.10 -10.02 -7.41
N ALA A 100 3.96 -9.78 -6.76
CA ALA A 100 3.83 -8.69 -5.80
C ALA A 100 2.71 -8.92 -4.79
N VAL A 101 2.83 -8.29 -3.63
CA VAL A 101 1.81 -8.27 -2.58
C VAL A 101 1.08 -6.93 -2.58
N LEU A 102 -0.23 -6.94 -2.79
CA LEU A 102 -1.12 -5.79 -2.60
C LEU A 102 -1.40 -5.59 -1.11
N LEU A 103 -1.24 -4.37 -0.62
CA LEU A 103 -1.80 -4.00 0.67
C LEU A 103 -3.27 -3.62 0.49
N ARG A 104 -4.16 -4.30 1.21
CA ARG A 104 -5.61 -4.13 1.09
C ARG A 104 -6.21 -3.33 2.23
N ALA A 105 -5.73 -3.51 3.45
CA ALA A 105 -6.23 -2.75 4.59
C ALA A 105 -5.17 -2.53 5.66
N LEU A 106 -5.33 -1.40 6.35
CA LEU A 106 -4.53 -1.04 7.52
C LEU A 106 -5.44 -0.75 8.72
N GLU A 107 -4.96 -1.04 9.92
CA GLU A 107 -5.49 -0.51 11.18
C GLU A 107 -4.70 0.76 11.53
N PRO A 108 -5.26 1.96 11.32
CA PRO A 108 -4.54 3.21 11.54
C PRO A 108 -4.50 3.58 13.03
N PHE A 109 -3.33 4.03 13.50
CA PHE A 109 -3.14 4.37 14.91
C PHE A 109 -2.29 5.63 15.17
N GLN A 110 -1.68 6.23 14.14
CA GLN A 110 -0.96 7.50 14.26
C GLN A 110 -1.25 8.38 13.04
N GLY A 111 -1.56 9.67 13.26
CA GLY A 111 -1.91 10.61 12.20
C GLY A 111 -3.34 10.47 11.67
N VAL A 112 -4.25 9.90 12.47
CA VAL A 112 -5.63 9.55 12.09
C VAL A 112 -6.43 10.76 11.62
N GLU A 113 -6.25 11.92 12.24
CA GLU A 113 -6.91 13.16 11.89
C GLU A 113 -6.49 13.67 10.51
N ILE A 114 -5.23 13.44 10.13
CA ILE A 114 -4.69 13.80 8.81
C ILE A 114 -5.22 12.85 7.74
N MET A 115 -5.26 11.53 8.03
CA MET A 115 -5.88 10.54 7.16
C MET A 115 -7.35 10.90 6.88
N GLU A 116 -8.10 11.32 7.91
CA GLU A 116 -9.49 11.76 7.76
C GLU A 116 -9.62 13.00 6.86
N LYS A 117 -8.71 13.98 7.01
CA LYS A 117 -8.67 15.17 6.13
C LYS A 117 -8.42 14.77 4.67
N PHE A 118 -7.46 13.89 4.39
CA PHE A 118 -7.21 13.41 3.03
C PHE A 118 -8.41 12.68 2.43
N ARG A 119 -9.06 11.81 3.21
CA ARG A 119 -10.28 11.10 2.80
C ARG A 119 -11.44 12.07 2.52
N SER A 120 -11.57 13.13 3.31
CA SER A 120 -12.66 14.12 3.20
C SER A 120 -12.49 15.08 2.03
N ASN A 121 -11.25 15.46 1.70
CA ASN A 121 -10.95 16.43 0.64
C ASN A 121 -11.25 15.91 -0.77
N ARG A 122 -11.40 14.58 -0.94
CA ARG A 122 -11.83 13.99 -2.22
C ARG A 122 -13.32 14.15 -2.51
N ASN A 123 -14.15 14.21 -1.49
CA ASN A 123 -15.60 14.35 -1.66
C ASN A 123 -15.93 15.83 -1.88
N LYS A 124 -15.65 16.34 -3.09
CA LYS A 124 -15.92 17.73 -3.50
C LYS A 124 -17.41 18.01 -3.76
N SER A 125 -18.31 17.05 -3.55
CA SER A 125 -19.75 17.31 -3.63
C SER A 125 -20.18 18.21 -2.47
N LYS A 126 -20.63 19.41 -2.86
CA LYS A 126 -20.94 20.59 -2.04
C LYS A 126 -21.95 20.29 -0.91
N GLN A 127 -21.81 21.00 0.21
CA GLN A 127 -22.88 21.30 1.18
C GLN A 127 -23.47 20.20 2.08
N ALA A 128 -22.93 18.98 2.12
CA ALA A 128 -23.24 18.07 3.22
C ALA A 128 -22.30 18.36 4.41
N VAL A 129 -22.87 18.50 5.62
CA VAL A 129 -22.10 18.50 6.88
C VAL A 129 -21.10 17.35 6.82
N ARG A 130 -19.80 17.64 6.88
CA ARG A 130 -18.74 16.62 6.81
C ARG A 130 -18.86 15.73 8.03
N LYS A 131 -19.57 14.62 7.89
CA LYS A 131 -19.72 13.62 8.94
C LYS A 131 -18.35 13.01 9.21
N LYS A 132 -17.96 13.01 10.48
CA LYS A 132 -16.72 12.37 10.95
C LYS A 132 -16.62 10.94 10.42
N ILE A 133 -15.53 10.62 9.74
CA ILE A 133 -15.26 9.28 9.24
C ILE A 133 -14.77 8.44 10.42
N LYS A 134 -15.39 7.28 10.66
CA LYS A 134 -14.90 6.35 11.69
C LYS A 134 -13.48 5.90 11.34
N THR A 135 -12.61 5.77 12.34
CA THR A 135 -11.22 5.31 12.16
C THR A 135 -11.12 4.01 11.37
N SER A 136 -12.01 3.05 11.65
CA SER A 136 -12.10 1.76 10.94
C SER A 136 -12.49 1.87 9.46
N LYS A 137 -12.89 3.05 8.97
CA LYS A 137 -13.28 3.32 7.57
C LYS A 137 -12.24 4.13 6.80
N LEU A 138 -11.12 4.48 7.44
CA LEU A 138 -10.05 5.25 6.80
C LEU A 138 -9.21 4.36 5.88
N CYS A 139 -8.94 3.13 6.30
CA CYS A 139 -8.02 2.21 5.60
C CYS A 139 -8.60 0.80 5.39
N ASP A 140 -9.93 0.63 5.37
CA ASP A 140 -10.61 -0.65 5.07
C ASP A 140 -10.78 -0.90 3.56
N GLY A 141 -9.70 -0.71 2.80
CA GLY A 141 -9.67 -0.97 1.37
C GLY A 141 -8.43 -0.38 0.68
N PRO A 142 -7.97 -0.98 -0.44
CA PRO A 142 -6.68 -0.67 -1.07
C PRO A 142 -6.59 0.78 -1.56
N SER A 143 -7.69 1.29 -2.11
CA SER A 143 -7.77 2.69 -2.54
C SER A 143 -7.91 3.66 -1.37
N LYS A 144 -8.58 3.22 -0.28
CA LYS A 144 -8.83 4.08 0.88
C LYS A 144 -7.54 4.30 1.65
N LEU A 145 -6.73 3.25 1.86
CA LEU A 145 -5.43 3.39 2.50
C LEU A 145 -4.49 4.27 1.69
N CYS A 146 -4.46 4.16 0.35
CA CYS A 146 -3.63 5.03 -0.48
C CYS A 146 -4.00 6.50 -0.30
N ILE A 147 -5.30 6.83 -0.27
CA ILE A 147 -5.76 8.20 0.00
C ILE A 147 -5.39 8.64 1.41
N SER A 148 -5.62 7.80 2.42
CA SER A 148 -5.31 8.11 3.82
C SER A 148 -3.82 8.33 4.07
N PHE A 149 -2.94 7.70 3.29
CA PHE A 149 -1.49 7.82 3.41
C PHE A 149 -0.86 8.77 2.37
N ASP A 150 -1.68 9.46 1.58
CA ASP A 150 -1.23 10.30 0.46
C ASP A 150 -0.20 9.58 -0.44
N ILE A 151 -0.60 8.38 -0.91
CA ILE A 151 0.15 7.55 -1.84
C ILE A 151 -0.52 7.68 -3.21
N THR A 152 0.21 8.24 -4.17
CA THR A 152 -0.20 8.33 -5.57
C THR A 152 0.92 7.88 -6.49
N LYS A 153 0.65 7.79 -7.78
CA LYS A 153 1.72 7.51 -8.77
C LYS A 153 2.72 8.67 -8.86
N GLU A 154 2.26 9.90 -8.62
CA GLU A 154 3.07 11.13 -8.62
C GLU A 154 3.83 11.31 -7.29
N ASN A 155 3.28 10.78 -6.18
CA ASN A 155 3.90 10.79 -4.87
C ASN A 155 4.05 9.36 -4.31
N PRO A 156 4.85 8.48 -4.94
CA PRO A 156 4.96 7.10 -4.52
C PRO A 156 5.89 6.95 -3.31
N ILE A 157 5.61 5.95 -2.47
CA ILE A 157 6.67 5.31 -1.69
C ILE A 157 7.47 4.47 -2.69
N LYS A 158 8.79 4.65 -2.78
CA LYS A 158 9.61 3.97 -3.82
C LYS A 158 10.05 2.56 -3.41
N SER A 159 10.35 2.37 -2.13
CA SER A 159 10.71 1.09 -1.54
C SER A 159 10.37 1.07 -0.06
N ILE A 160 10.14 -0.13 0.48
CA ILE A 160 9.93 -0.35 1.91
C ILE A 160 11.25 -0.55 2.62
#